data_AF-A0A455SFX5-F1
#
_entry.id   AF-A0A455SFX5-F1
#
_cell.length_a   1.000
_cell.length_b   1.000
_cell.length_c   1.000
_cell.angle_alpha   90.00
_cell.angle_beta   90.00
_cell.angle_gamma   90.00
#
_symmetry.space_group_name_H-M   'P 1'
#
loop_
_entity.id
_entity.type
_entity.pdbx_description
1 polymer ?
#
loop_
_entity_poly.entity_id
_entity_poly.type
_entity_poly.pdbx_seq_one_letter_code
_entity_poly.pdbx_strand_id
1 'polypeptide(L)'
;MNTHNEQKEVYLYEPLREQRVVGQTKKAGFQIGVRRTIAVPVEDAWAMLTSAEGLGLWLGAPLQLEPGASYQASDGATGTVSVVNPEENIRLTWLPRLHWPRASIVQVRVIPNGAKTVISFHQEHLPGPFERARMREHWTKVLDALQASLEKTGKAHKLYQHTLMPEK
;
A
#
# COMPACT_ATOMS: atom_id res chain seq x y z
N MET A 1 55.49 -3.72 -49.31
CA MET A 1 54.99 -2.33 -49.30
C MET A 1 53.48 -2.43 -49.50
N ASN A 2 52.71 -2.44 -48.42
CA ASN A 2 52.15 -1.24 -47.74
C ASN A 2 51.24 -0.48 -48.71
N THR A 3 49.96 -0.21 -48.46
CA THR A 3 49.20 -0.14 -47.21
C THR A 3 47.70 0.07 -47.52
N HIS A 4 46.85 -0.60 -46.74
CA HIS A 4 45.57 -0.14 -46.19
C HIS A 4 44.34 0.08 -47.11
N ASN A 5 43.49 -0.95 -47.04
CA ASN A 5 42.03 -0.92 -47.11
C ASN A 5 41.47 -0.30 -45.81
N GLU A 6 40.53 0.66 -45.89
CA GLU A 6 39.87 1.34 -44.75
C GLU A 6 38.38 1.59 -45.14
N GLN A 7 37.43 0.75 -44.70
CA GLN A 7 36.47 0.93 -43.57
C GLN A 7 35.56 2.18 -43.67
N LYS A 8 34.22 2.11 -43.51
CA LYS A 8 33.37 1.54 -42.43
C LYS A 8 31.98 1.15 -42.98
N GLU A 9 31.52 -0.10 -42.91
CA GLU A 9 30.89 -0.82 -41.77
C GLU A 9 29.48 -0.34 -41.38
N VAL A 10 28.49 -1.03 -41.95
CA VAL A 10 27.09 -1.08 -41.52
C VAL A 10 26.97 -2.22 -40.51
N TYR A 11 26.78 -1.93 -39.22
CA TYR A 11 26.49 -2.97 -38.23
C TYR A 11 25.04 -2.91 -37.75
N LEU A 12 24.25 -3.82 -38.32
CA LEU A 12 23.01 -4.33 -37.76
C LEU A 12 23.37 -5.16 -36.50
N TYR A 13 23.16 -4.63 -35.30
CA TYR A 13 23.19 -5.43 -34.08
C TYR A 13 21.75 -5.81 -33.71
N GLU A 14 21.39 -7.06 -33.94
CA GLU A 14 20.26 -7.70 -33.26
C GLU A 14 20.66 -7.96 -31.79
N PRO A 15 20.01 -7.37 -30.78
CA PRO A 15 20.33 -7.71 -29.40
C PRO A 15 19.64 -9.04 -29.02
N LEU A 16 20.50 -9.98 -28.61
CA LEU A 16 20.18 -11.24 -27.95
C LEU A 16 19.06 -11.06 -26.92
N ARG A 17 18.02 -11.91 -27.03
CA ARG A 17 16.86 -11.94 -26.13
C ARG A 17 17.30 -12.27 -24.70
N GLU A 18 17.50 -11.24 -23.90
CA GLU A 18 17.76 -11.35 -22.46
C GLU A 18 16.49 -11.86 -21.76
N GLN A 19 16.57 -13.07 -21.19
CA GLN A 19 15.51 -13.71 -20.42
C GLN A 19 15.06 -12.80 -19.25
N ARG A 20 13.88 -12.20 -19.38
CA ARG A 20 13.30 -11.29 -18.37
C ARG A 20 12.85 -12.08 -17.14
N VAL A 21 13.51 -11.83 -16.00
CA VAL A 21 12.98 -12.21 -14.69
C VAL A 21 11.76 -11.32 -14.38
N VAL A 22 10.63 -11.95 -14.09
CA VAL A 22 9.36 -11.27 -13.83
C VAL A 22 9.49 -10.34 -12.62
N GLY A 23 9.22 -9.04 -12.81
CA GLY A 23 9.10 -8.05 -11.73
C GLY A 23 10.25 -7.06 -11.56
N GLN A 24 11.26 -7.07 -12.43
CA GLN A 24 12.34 -6.07 -12.40
C GLN A 24 12.24 -5.16 -13.63
N THR A 25 11.93 -3.87 -13.44
CA THR A 25 12.25 -2.84 -14.43
C THR A 25 13.46 -2.06 -13.93
N LYS A 26 14.41 -1.75 -14.83
CA LYS A 26 15.75 -1.17 -14.53
C LYS A 26 15.74 0.14 -13.69
N LYS A 27 14.58 0.69 -13.31
CA LYS A 27 14.41 1.94 -12.53
C LYS A 27 13.34 1.90 -11.41
N ALA A 28 12.55 0.83 -11.23
CA ALA A 28 11.35 0.86 -10.36
C ALA A 28 11.52 0.27 -8.94
N GLY A 29 12.56 -0.52 -8.66
CA GLY A 29 12.69 -1.23 -7.37
C GLY A 29 11.64 -2.34 -7.22
N PHE A 30 11.47 -2.84 -5.99
CA PHE A 30 10.54 -3.94 -5.68
C PHE A 30 9.15 -3.41 -5.29
N GLN A 31 8.12 -4.26 -5.40
CA GLN A 31 6.75 -3.93 -5.01
C GLN A 31 6.01 -5.07 -4.32
N ILE A 32 4.99 -4.72 -3.54
CA ILE A 32 4.02 -5.63 -2.92
C ILE A 32 2.60 -5.11 -3.08
N GLY A 33 1.63 -6.03 -3.06
CA GLY A 33 0.23 -5.73 -2.86
C GLY A 33 -0.39 -6.79 -1.96
N VAL A 34 -1.16 -6.38 -0.96
CA VAL A 34 -1.96 -7.26 -0.11
C VAL A 34 -3.38 -6.71 -0.01
N ARG A 35 -4.37 -7.59 0.15
CA ARG A 35 -5.78 -7.21 0.23
C ARG A 35 -6.59 -8.16 1.11
N ARG A 36 -7.70 -7.64 1.64
CA ARG A 36 -8.75 -8.41 2.33
C ARG A 36 -10.12 -7.93 1.88
N THR A 37 -11.07 -8.85 1.84
CA THR A 37 -12.48 -8.55 1.64
C THR A 37 -13.18 -8.62 3.00
N ILE A 38 -13.82 -7.54 3.41
CA ILE A 38 -14.45 -7.38 4.73
C ILE A 38 -15.94 -7.16 4.54
N ALA A 39 -16.77 -7.77 5.39
CA ALA A 39 -18.23 -7.72 5.29
C ALA A 39 -18.83 -6.43 5.89
N VAL A 40 -18.36 -5.29 5.39
CA VAL A 40 -18.86 -3.95 5.70
C VAL A 40 -19.00 -3.14 4.41
N PRO A 41 -19.92 -2.17 4.35
CA PRO A 41 -20.02 -1.24 3.23
C PRO A 41 -18.79 -0.32 3.17
N VAL A 42 -18.60 0.37 2.04
CA VAL A 42 -17.33 1.09 1.76
C VAL A 42 -17.13 2.29 2.68
N GLU A 43 -18.24 2.91 3.08
CA GLU A 43 -18.33 4.05 3.97
C GLU A 43 -17.78 3.68 5.36
N ASP A 44 -18.17 2.52 5.89
CA ASP A 44 -17.68 2.01 7.17
C ASP A 44 -16.18 1.64 7.12
N ALA A 45 -15.76 1.02 6.02
CA ALA A 45 -14.34 0.71 5.81
C ALA A 45 -13.49 1.97 5.70
N TRP A 46 -13.97 2.98 4.99
CA TRP A 46 -13.32 4.28 4.85
C TRP A 46 -13.26 5.05 6.16
N ALA A 47 -14.38 5.08 6.89
CA ALA A 47 -14.45 5.70 8.22
C ALA A 47 -13.46 5.04 9.18
N MET A 48 -13.36 3.71 9.19
CA MET A 48 -12.35 3.01 9.98
C MET A 48 -10.93 3.40 9.55
N LEU A 49 -10.59 3.32 8.26
CA LEU A 49 -9.24 3.61 7.75
C LEU A 49 -8.75 5.03 8.06
N THR A 50 -9.68 6.00 8.08
CA THR A 50 -9.39 7.42 8.30
C THR A 50 -9.61 7.87 9.75
N SER A 51 -10.19 7.02 10.60
CA SER A 51 -10.33 7.27 12.04
C SER A 51 -8.98 7.29 12.75
N ALA A 52 -8.94 7.87 13.95
CA ALA A 52 -7.77 7.83 14.81
C ALA A 52 -7.33 6.39 15.14
N GLU A 53 -8.28 5.46 15.30
CA GLU A 53 -7.99 4.05 15.52
C GLU A 53 -7.32 3.43 14.29
N GLY A 54 -7.92 3.58 13.10
CA GLY A 54 -7.36 3.04 11.87
C GLY A 54 -5.98 3.61 11.55
N LEU A 55 -5.82 4.93 11.64
CA LEU A 55 -4.51 5.59 11.49
C LEU A 55 -3.50 5.06 12.51
N GLY A 56 -3.91 4.83 13.76
CA GLY A 56 -3.08 4.17 14.76
C GLY A 56 -2.65 2.75 14.35
N LEU A 57 -3.52 2.00 13.68
CA LEU A 57 -3.24 0.63 13.24
C LEU A 57 -2.29 0.56 12.03
N TRP A 58 -2.53 1.36 10.99
CA TRP A 58 -1.80 1.22 9.72
C TRP A 58 -0.70 2.26 9.51
N LEU A 59 -0.87 3.48 10.02
CA LEU A 59 0.12 4.55 9.92
C LEU A 59 0.99 4.64 11.19
N GLY A 60 0.42 4.26 12.34
CA GLY A 60 1.08 4.39 13.64
C GLY A 60 1.19 5.82 14.13
N ALA A 61 0.41 6.76 13.59
CA ALA A 61 0.41 8.16 13.99
C ALA A 61 -0.97 8.81 13.83
N PRO A 62 -1.39 9.70 14.74
CA PRO A 62 -2.53 10.56 14.49
C PRO A 62 -2.17 11.55 13.38
N LEU A 63 -3.02 11.63 12.36
CA LEU A 63 -2.81 12.52 11.22
C LEU A 63 -4.14 13.01 10.67
N GLN A 64 -4.24 14.31 10.40
CA GLN A 64 -5.31 14.81 9.54
C GLN A 64 -4.93 14.52 8.08
N LEU A 65 -5.68 13.63 7.43
CA LEU A 65 -5.39 13.17 6.08
C LEU A 65 -5.73 14.24 5.04
N GLU A 66 -4.77 15.09 4.74
CA GLU A 66 -4.87 16.07 3.65
C GLU A 66 -3.63 16.02 2.74
N PRO A 67 -3.79 16.30 1.44
CA PRO A 67 -2.66 16.44 0.54
C PRO A 67 -1.63 17.47 1.08
N GLY A 68 -0.37 17.07 1.15
CA GLY A 68 0.73 17.86 1.71
C GLY A 68 0.99 17.61 3.20
N ALA A 69 0.10 16.94 3.93
CA ALA A 69 0.30 16.63 5.35
C ALA A 69 1.49 15.67 5.53
N SER A 70 2.44 16.06 6.38
CA SER A 70 3.60 15.24 6.72
C SER A 70 3.39 14.50 8.04
N TYR A 71 3.96 13.32 8.17
CA TYR A 71 3.77 12.47 9.34
C TYR A 71 5.07 11.78 9.78
N GLN A 72 5.08 11.36 11.04
CA GLN A 72 6.06 10.43 11.59
C GLN A 72 5.31 9.30 12.30
N ALA A 73 5.42 8.10 11.76
CA ALA A 73 4.89 6.87 12.32
C ALA A 73 5.59 6.51 13.65
N SER A 74 4.93 5.70 14.47
CA SER A 74 5.45 5.21 15.74
C SER A 74 6.75 4.38 15.62
N ASP A 75 6.95 3.70 14.48
CA ASP A 75 8.19 2.98 14.16
C ASP A 75 9.31 3.91 13.63
N GLY A 76 9.03 5.21 13.56
CA GLY A 76 9.92 6.25 13.10
C GLY A 76 9.91 6.47 11.59
N ALA A 77 9.10 5.75 10.81
CA ALA A 77 8.95 6.04 9.39
C ALA A 77 8.34 7.44 9.17
N THR A 78 8.83 8.17 8.17
CA THR A 78 8.32 9.49 7.82
C THR A 78 7.76 9.50 6.41
N GLY A 79 6.91 10.49 6.13
CA GLY A 79 6.29 10.61 4.83
C GLY A 79 5.39 11.81 4.69
N THR A 80 4.82 11.94 3.50
CA THR A 80 3.88 13.01 3.13
C THR A 80 2.72 12.41 2.35
N VAL A 81 1.50 12.82 2.71
CA VAL A 81 0.28 12.48 1.99
C VAL A 81 0.25 13.28 0.69
N SER A 82 -0.03 12.59 -0.43
CA SER A 82 -0.06 13.18 -1.76
C SER A 82 -1.45 13.15 -2.39
N VAL A 83 -2.29 12.17 -2.03
CA VAL A 83 -3.66 12.02 -2.53
C VAL A 83 -4.54 11.53 -1.39
N VAL A 84 -5.74 12.11 -1.30
CA VAL A 84 -6.85 11.62 -0.48
C VAL A 84 -8.12 11.76 -1.31
N ASN A 85 -8.62 10.65 -1.82
CA ASN A 85 -9.92 10.57 -2.48
C ASN A 85 -10.87 9.82 -1.53
N PRO A 86 -11.87 10.50 -0.95
CA PRO A 86 -12.85 9.88 -0.07
C PRO A 86 -13.44 8.60 -0.68
N GLU A 87 -13.54 7.55 0.15
CA GLU A 87 -14.11 6.25 -0.23
C GLU A 87 -13.45 5.57 -1.44
N GLU A 88 -12.23 5.98 -1.80
CA GLU A 88 -11.48 5.41 -2.91
C GLU A 88 -10.04 5.08 -2.53
N ASN A 89 -9.22 6.09 -2.23
CA ASN A 89 -7.80 5.88 -2.01
C ASN A 89 -7.08 6.98 -1.22
N ILE A 90 -5.96 6.58 -0.64
CA ILE A 90 -4.95 7.45 -0.05
C ILE A 90 -3.60 7.09 -0.67
N ARG A 91 -2.81 8.09 -1.05
CA ARG A 91 -1.42 7.89 -1.49
C ARG A 91 -0.48 8.70 -0.63
N LEU A 92 0.61 8.07 -0.18
CA LEU A 92 1.65 8.75 0.58
C LEU A 92 3.04 8.20 0.27
N THR A 93 4.07 8.96 0.63
CA THR A 93 5.45 8.47 0.66
C THR A 93 5.73 7.79 1.99
N TRP A 94 6.59 6.77 1.99
CA TRP A 94 6.99 6.06 3.21
C TRP A 94 8.50 5.83 3.23
N LEU A 95 9.18 6.42 4.20
CA LEU A 95 10.62 6.33 4.41
C LEU A 95 10.91 5.88 5.85
N PRO A 96 11.27 4.60 6.07
CA PRO A 96 11.68 4.11 7.39
C PRO A 96 13.00 4.77 7.85
N ARG A 97 13.31 4.68 9.15
CA ARG A 97 14.62 5.12 9.68
C ARG A 97 15.81 4.33 9.14
N LEU A 98 15.58 3.11 8.67
CA LEU A 98 16.62 2.28 8.05
C LEU A 98 17.09 2.93 6.73
N HIS A 99 18.35 2.73 6.34
CA HIS A 99 18.97 3.34 5.16
C HIS A 99 18.34 2.86 3.84
N TRP A 100 17.12 3.30 3.56
CA TRP A 100 16.50 3.18 2.25
C TRP A 100 17.04 4.28 1.35
N PRO A 101 17.46 3.96 0.12
CA PRO A 101 18.05 4.94 -0.80
C PRO A 101 17.06 6.01 -1.25
N ARG A 102 15.76 5.76 -1.11
CA ARG A 102 14.66 6.68 -1.42
C ARG A 102 13.40 6.29 -0.65
N ALA A 103 12.46 7.23 -0.56
CA ALA A 103 11.12 6.93 -0.07
C ALA A 103 10.41 5.94 -1.01
N SER A 104 9.70 5.00 -0.40
CA SER A 104 8.71 4.19 -1.10
C SER A 104 7.39 4.95 -1.26
N ILE A 105 6.47 4.40 -2.06
CA ILE A 105 5.14 4.96 -2.22
C ILE A 105 4.13 3.92 -1.78
N VAL A 106 3.24 4.29 -0.86
CA VAL A 106 2.14 3.46 -0.38
C VAL A 106 0.83 3.99 -0.95
N GLN A 107 0.01 3.09 -1.47
CA GLN A 107 -1.37 3.33 -1.86
C GLN A 107 -2.28 2.45 -1.01
N VAL A 108 -3.17 3.09 -0.26
CA VAL A 108 -4.27 2.44 0.45
C VAL A 108 -5.52 2.63 -0.37
N ARG A 109 -6.30 1.58 -0.62
CA ARG A 109 -7.55 1.66 -1.39
C ARG A 109 -8.67 0.91 -0.72
N VAL A 110 -9.88 1.42 -0.90
CA VAL A 110 -11.13 0.71 -0.66
C VAL A 110 -11.84 0.51 -2.00
N ILE A 111 -12.42 -0.66 -2.20
CA ILE A 111 -13.15 -1.00 -3.43
C ILE A 111 -14.47 -1.65 -3.03
N PRO A 112 -15.62 -1.05 -3.37
CA PRO A 112 -16.94 -1.64 -3.12
C PRO A 112 -17.09 -3.01 -3.80
N ASN A 113 -17.73 -3.95 -3.12
CA ASN A 113 -18.04 -5.29 -3.62
C ASN A 113 -19.38 -5.79 -3.03
N GLY A 114 -20.48 -5.18 -3.49
CA GLY A 114 -21.81 -5.39 -2.91
C GLY A 114 -21.86 -4.86 -1.47
N ALA A 115 -22.38 -5.68 -0.54
CA ALA A 115 -22.39 -5.37 0.90
C ALA A 115 -21.03 -5.58 1.60
N LYS A 116 -19.96 -5.74 0.83
CA LYS A 116 -18.59 -5.97 1.30
C LYS A 116 -17.67 -4.94 0.69
N THR A 117 -16.48 -4.79 1.27
CA THR A 117 -15.45 -3.89 0.78
C THR A 117 -14.11 -4.61 0.72
N VAL A 118 -13.36 -4.39 -0.36
CA VAL A 118 -11.96 -4.81 -0.45
C VAL A 118 -11.08 -3.68 0.04
N ILE A 119 -10.30 -3.92 1.10
CA ILE A 119 -9.22 -3.01 1.52
C ILE A 119 -7.91 -3.55 0.97
N SER A 120 -7.10 -2.68 0.35
CA SER A 120 -5.80 -3.06 -0.20
C SER A 120 -4.70 -2.07 0.14
N PHE A 121 -3.51 -2.61 0.38
CA PHE A 121 -2.26 -1.88 0.50
C PHE A 121 -1.35 -2.29 -0.64
N HIS A 122 -0.89 -1.32 -1.42
CA HIS A 122 0.13 -1.49 -2.45
C HIS A 122 1.32 -0.61 -2.11
N GLN A 123 2.53 -1.16 -2.19
CA GLN A 123 3.75 -0.40 -1.95
C GLN A 123 4.78 -0.68 -3.04
N GLU A 124 5.31 0.39 -3.62
CA GLU A 124 6.30 0.38 -4.69
C GLU A 124 7.60 1.07 -4.27
N HIS A 125 8.64 0.97 -5.11
CA HIS A 125 9.97 1.55 -4.86
C HIS A 125 10.71 0.93 -3.66
N LEU A 126 10.41 -0.31 -3.29
CA LEU A 126 11.10 -1.01 -2.21
C LEU A 126 12.56 -1.32 -2.61
N PRO A 127 13.52 -1.22 -1.67
CA PRO A 127 14.95 -1.37 -1.96
C PRO A 127 15.35 -2.79 -2.42
N GLY A 128 14.71 -3.81 -1.86
CA GLY A 128 15.16 -5.19 -1.99
C GLY A 128 14.10 -6.24 -1.71
N PRO A 129 14.41 -7.52 -1.98
CA PRO A 129 13.50 -8.63 -1.73
C PRO A 129 13.23 -8.85 -0.23
N PHE A 130 14.19 -8.50 0.64
CA PHE A 130 14.02 -8.58 2.10
C PHE A 130 13.01 -7.55 2.59
N GLU A 131 13.15 -6.29 2.20
CA GLU A 131 12.18 -5.22 2.50
C GLU A 131 10.80 -5.58 1.96
N ARG A 132 10.74 -6.15 0.75
CA ARG A 132 9.50 -6.64 0.15
C ARG A 132 8.82 -7.70 1.01
N ALA A 133 9.56 -8.70 1.50
CA ALA A 133 9.00 -9.72 2.39
C ALA A 133 8.50 -9.11 3.71
N ARG A 134 9.31 -8.24 4.32
CA ARG A 134 8.98 -7.55 5.58
C ARG A 134 7.74 -6.68 5.46
N MET A 135 7.63 -5.89 4.38
CA MET A 135 6.46 -5.04 4.15
C MET A 135 5.22 -5.84 3.81
N ARG A 136 5.33 -6.95 3.07
CA ARG A 136 4.18 -7.86 2.90
C ARG A 136 3.65 -8.32 4.24
N GLU A 137 4.53 -8.79 5.14
CA GLU A 137 4.13 -9.27 6.46
C GLU A 137 3.50 -8.15 7.28
N HIS A 138 4.11 -6.96 7.31
CA HIS A 138 3.58 -5.79 7.99
C HIS A 138 2.17 -5.43 7.52
N TRP A 139 1.96 -5.23 6.22
CA TRP A 139 0.64 -4.87 5.68
C TRP A 139 -0.38 -5.99 5.82
N THR A 140 0.06 -7.26 5.84
CA THR A 140 -0.83 -8.39 6.16
C THR A 140 -1.35 -8.28 7.59
N LYS A 141 -0.47 -8.04 8.56
CA LYS A 141 -0.83 -7.86 9.97
C LYS A 141 -1.76 -6.65 10.17
N VAL A 142 -1.49 -5.55 9.48
CA VAL A 142 -2.34 -4.35 9.48
C VAL A 142 -3.76 -4.68 8.98
N LEU A 143 -3.87 -5.39 7.85
CA LEU A 143 -5.17 -5.81 7.31
C LEU A 143 -5.94 -6.73 8.27
N ASP A 144 -5.24 -7.66 8.92
CA ASP A 144 -5.86 -8.56 9.90
C ASP A 144 -6.36 -7.77 11.14
N ALA A 145 -5.61 -6.75 11.59
CA ALA A 145 -6.03 -5.88 12.69
C ALA A 145 -7.23 -4.98 12.34
N LEU A 146 -7.23 -4.39 11.13
CA LEU A 146 -8.35 -3.60 10.62
C LEU A 146 -9.62 -4.43 10.51
N GLN A 147 -9.49 -5.66 9.97
CA GLN A 147 -10.62 -6.59 9.89
C GLN A 147 -11.17 -6.91 11.29
N ALA A 148 -10.30 -7.23 12.24
CA ALA A 148 -10.74 -7.52 13.61
C ALA A 148 -11.44 -6.33 14.28
N SER A 149 -10.99 -5.10 14.02
CA SER A 149 -11.66 -3.89 14.53
C SER A 149 -13.05 -3.69 13.90
N LEU A 150 -13.15 -3.78 12.58
CA LEU A 150 -14.43 -3.68 11.85
C LEU A 150 -15.45 -4.73 12.30
N GLU A 151 -15.00 -5.97 12.53
CA GLU A 151 -15.86 -7.04 13.04
C GLU A 151 -16.34 -6.79 14.47
N LYS A 152 -15.52 -6.18 15.34
CA LYS A 152 -15.92 -5.80 16.70
C LYS A 152 -16.98 -4.70 16.67
N THR A 153 -16.78 -3.67 15.86
CA THR A 153 -17.74 -2.56 15.69
C THR A 153 -19.08 -3.06 15.17
N GLY A 154 -19.06 -3.94 14.17
CA GLY A 154 -20.28 -4.57 13.65
C GLY A 154 -21.02 -5.44 14.68
N LYS A 155 -20.30 -6.18 15.54
CA LYS A 155 -20.90 -6.96 16.63
C LYS A 155 -21.51 -6.07 17.71
N ALA A 156 -20.82 -5.00 18.11
CA ALA A 156 -21.32 -4.06 19.10
C ALA A 156 -22.64 -3.42 18.63
N HIS A 157 -22.70 -2.98 17.36
CA HIS A 157 -23.92 -2.40 16.79
C HIS A 157 -25.12 -3.36 16.80
N LYS A 158 -24.91 -4.64 16.47
CA LYS A 158 -25.97 -5.66 16.52
C LYS A 158 -26.46 -5.94 17.94
N LEU A 159 -25.56 -5.95 18.92
CA LEU A 159 -25.92 -6.14 20.34
C LEU A 159 -26.81 -4.99 20.85
N TYR A 160 -26.46 -3.73 20.54
CA TYR A 160 -27.28 -2.58 20.95
C TYR A 160 -28.69 -2.58 20.34
N GLN A 161 -28.82 -2.97 19.07
CA GLN A 161 -30.13 -3.04 18.41
C GLN A 161 -31.02 -4.16 18.99
N HIS A 162 -30.42 -5.30 19.36
CA HIS A 162 -31.16 -6.40 19.98
C HIS A 162 -31.63 -6.08 21.41
N THR A 163 -30.88 -5.28 22.18
CA THR A 163 -31.25 -4.92 23.57
C THR A 163 -32.35 -3.85 23.66
N LEU A 164 -32.47 -2.95 22.67
CA LEU A 164 -33.47 -1.86 22.69
C LEU A 164 -34.83 -2.24 22.09
N MET A 165 -34.94 -3.41 21.46
CA MET A 165 -36.18 -3.93 20.90
C MET A 165 -36.29 -5.43 21.25
N PRO A 166 -36.60 -5.80 22.51
CA PRO A 166 -36.98 -7.18 22.79
C PRO A 166 -38.24 -7.49 21.98
N GLU A 167 -38.17 -8.50 21.11
CA GLU A 167 -39.35 -9.03 20.43
C GLU A 167 -40.43 -9.34 21.48
N LYS A 168 -41.66 -8.86 21.23
CA LYS A 168 -42.85 -9.23 21.98
C LYS A 168 -43.34 -10.61 21.57
#